data_AF-A0A0S8EZF2-F1
#
_entry.id   AF-A0A0S8EZF2-F1
#
_cell.length_a   1.000
_cell.length_b   1.000
_cell.length_c   1.000
_cell.angle_alpha   90.00
_cell.angle_beta   90.00
_cell.angle_gamma   90.00
#
_symmetry.space_group_name_H-M   'P 1'
#
loop_
_entity.id
_entity.type
_entity.pdbx_description
1 polymer ?
#
loop_
_entity_poly.entity_id
_entity_poly.type
_entity_poly.pdbx_seq_one_letter_code
_entity_poly.pdbx_strand_id
1 'polypeptide(L)'
;MAGHDVPRWFNEGVAIHQSEVRMLPRMESLLRAAAQRSMLRLSELDNHFPNRPHEVNIAYAQSADIVGFLRRSNNDARRFHRMIYSLRNGETFDTALATAYGWTRIGLERQWRESLRTRYRILPALLAGSTVWVIAAILVIFAYRRRRRYHHLKLQQMGYREELEAIQLTTRPPPAPLSSPPDAPTDGSIPIVEHDGESHTLH
;
A
#
# COMPACT_ATOMS: atom_id res chain seq x y z
N MET A 1 1.40 -57.77 -14.14
CA MET A 1 2.30 -56.63 -14.43
C MET A 1 1.75 -55.44 -13.65
N ALA A 2 2.38 -55.09 -12.52
CA ALA A 2 1.90 -54.01 -11.67
C ALA A 2 2.09 -52.69 -12.42
N GLY A 3 1.00 -51.94 -12.66
CA GLY A 3 1.08 -50.62 -13.28
C GLY A 3 1.95 -49.71 -12.41
N HIS A 4 2.99 -49.13 -13.00
CA HIS A 4 3.96 -48.33 -12.26
C HIS A 4 3.26 -47.14 -11.58
N ASP A 5 3.53 -47.01 -10.27
CA ASP A 5 2.80 -46.23 -9.27
C ASP A 5 2.78 -44.72 -9.56
N VAL A 6 1.91 -44.28 -10.48
CA VAL A 6 1.55 -42.87 -10.59
C VAL A 6 0.48 -42.58 -9.54
N PRO A 7 0.75 -41.67 -8.59
CA PRO A 7 -0.22 -41.34 -7.55
C PRO A 7 -1.56 -40.91 -8.15
N ARG A 8 -2.66 -41.40 -7.57
CA ARG A 8 -4.01 -41.09 -8.06
C ARG A 8 -4.24 -39.57 -8.13
N TRP A 9 -3.85 -38.83 -7.09
CA TRP A 9 -4.00 -37.37 -7.06
C TRP A 9 -3.32 -36.68 -8.26
N PHE A 10 -2.19 -37.21 -8.74
CA PHE A 10 -1.49 -36.62 -9.88
C PHE A 10 -2.28 -36.81 -11.17
N ASN A 11 -2.75 -38.03 -11.43
CA ASN A 11 -3.59 -38.33 -12.59
C ASN A 11 -4.86 -37.48 -12.60
N GLU A 12 -5.54 -37.39 -11.46
CA GLU A 12 -6.75 -36.57 -11.29
C GLU A 12 -6.45 -35.08 -11.50
N GLY A 13 -5.34 -34.58 -10.95
CA GLY A 13 -4.90 -33.21 -11.12
C GLY A 13 -4.61 -32.85 -12.58
N VAL A 14 -3.96 -33.75 -13.32
CA VAL A 14 -3.70 -33.57 -14.76
C VAL A 14 -5.01 -33.58 -15.55
N ALA A 15 -5.93 -34.49 -15.24
CA ALA A 15 -7.25 -34.56 -15.87
C ALA A 15 -8.04 -33.27 -15.67
N ILE A 16 -8.11 -32.75 -14.44
CA ILE A 16 -8.80 -31.48 -14.13
C ILE A 16 -8.17 -30.31 -14.89
N HIS A 17 -6.83 -30.28 -14.97
CA HIS A 17 -6.12 -29.21 -15.66
C HIS A 17 -6.34 -29.23 -17.18
N GLN A 18 -6.84 -30.35 -17.73
CA GLN A 18 -7.23 -30.51 -19.13
C GLN A 18 -8.73 -30.32 -19.36
N SER A 19 -9.57 -30.58 -18.36
CA SER A 19 -11.01 -30.71 -18.58
C SER A 19 -11.78 -29.38 -18.58
N GLU A 20 -11.58 -28.43 -17.66
CA GLU A 20 -12.46 -27.24 -17.61
C GLU A 20 -11.89 -25.95 -16.97
N VAL A 21 -11.99 -24.83 -17.70
CA VAL A 21 -11.70 -23.47 -17.16
C VAL A 21 -12.75 -23.03 -16.12
N ARG A 22 -14.00 -23.49 -16.23
CA ARG A 22 -15.12 -23.08 -15.36
C ARG A 22 -15.01 -23.58 -13.92
N MET A 23 -14.28 -24.68 -13.67
CA MET A 23 -14.08 -25.21 -12.32
C MET A 23 -13.00 -24.46 -11.54
N LEU A 24 -12.11 -23.72 -12.22
CA LEU A 24 -10.96 -23.06 -11.60
C LEU A 24 -11.35 -22.08 -10.47
N PRO A 25 -12.35 -21.19 -10.62
CA PRO A 25 -12.71 -20.25 -9.55
C PRO A 25 -13.25 -20.97 -8.30
N ARG A 26 -14.03 -22.04 -8.49
CA ARG A 26 -14.56 -22.84 -7.38
C ARG A 26 -13.43 -23.57 -6.66
N MET A 27 -12.52 -24.19 -7.41
CA MET A 27 -11.34 -24.88 -6.84
C MET A 27 -10.44 -23.91 -6.08
N GLU A 28 -10.21 -22.70 -6.60
CA GLU A 28 -9.43 -21.66 -5.92
C GLU A 28 -10.07 -21.25 -4.59
N SER A 29 -11.39 -21.07 -4.56
CA SER A 29 -12.11 -20.75 -3.32
C SER A 29 -11.99 -21.87 -2.27
N LEU A 30 -12.06 -23.13 -2.70
CA LEU A 30 -11.89 -24.31 -1.84
C LEU A 30 -10.47 -24.39 -1.30
N LEU A 31 -9.45 -24.15 -2.14
CA LEU A 31 -8.06 -24.12 -1.72
C LEU A 31 -7.76 -23.02 -0.71
N ARG A 32 -8.30 -21.81 -0.95
CA ARG A 32 -8.17 -20.71 0.00
C ARG A 32 -8.78 -21.07 1.35
N ALA A 33 -9.97 -21.70 1.36
CA ALA A 33 -10.61 -22.16 2.59
C ALA A 33 -9.80 -23.28 3.28
N ALA A 34 -9.29 -24.26 2.51
CA ALA A 34 -8.46 -25.34 3.02
C ALA A 34 -7.15 -24.83 3.62
N ALA A 35 -6.52 -23.83 3.00
CA ALA A 35 -5.30 -23.19 3.50
C ALA A 35 -5.48 -22.46 4.85
N GLN A 36 -6.73 -22.16 5.23
CA GLN A 36 -7.07 -21.55 6.51
C GLN A 36 -7.43 -22.59 7.58
N ARG A 37 -8.05 -23.72 7.21
CA ARG A 37 -8.62 -24.69 8.16
C ARG A 37 -7.72 -25.90 8.43
N SER A 38 -7.13 -26.49 7.39
CA SER A 38 -6.11 -27.55 7.41
C SER A 38 -6.06 -28.15 5.99
N MET A 39 -4.87 -28.36 5.42
CA MET A 39 -4.71 -28.95 4.09
C MET A 39 -4.26 -30.41 4.22
N LEU A 40 -4.77 -31.30 3.37
CA LEU A 40 -4.38 -32.71 3.32
C LEU A 40 -2.90 -32.84 2.96
N ARG A 41 -2.20 -33.80 3.58
CA ARG A 41 -0.80 -34.13 3.26
C ARG A 41 -0.74 -34.90 1.95
N LEU A 42 0.35 -34.74 1.20
CA LEU A 42 0.49 -35.47 -0.07
C LEU A 42 0.58 -36.98 0.18
N SER A 43 1.19 -37.39 1.30
CA SER A 43 1.20 -38.78 1.76
C SER A 43 -0.19 -39.35 2.04
N GLU A 44 -1.15 -38.53 2.44
CA GLU A 44 -2.54 -38.98 2.65
C GLU A 44 -3.20 -39.20 1.30
N LEU A 45 -3.02 -38.28 0.35
CA LEU A 45 -3.52 -38.39 -1.02
C LEU A 45 -2.88 -39.52 -1.83
N ASP A 46 -1.64 -39.89 -1.52
CA ASP A 46 -0.93 -41.03 -2.11
C ASP A 46 -1.57 -42.37 -1.68
N ASN A 47 -1.93 -42.50 -0.41
CA ASN A 47 -2.37 -43.78 0.17
C ASN A 47 -3.90 -43.96 0.18
N HIS A 48 -4.66 -42.87 0.36
CA HIS A 48 -6.11 -42.94 0.49
C HIS A 48 -6.76 -41.66 -0.06
N PHE A 49 -7.50 -41.80 -1.16
CA PHE A 49 -8.35 -40.70 -1.62
C PHE A 49 -9.61 -40.63 -0.75
N PRO A 50 -10.01 -39.45 -0.25
CA PRO A 50 -11.17 -39.34 0.63
C PRO A 50 -12.46 -39.84 -0.04
N ASN A 51 -13.43 -40.31 0.77
CA ASN A 51 -14.76 -40.70 0.29
C ASN A 51 -15.85 -39.68 0.66
N ARG A 52 -15.57 -38.75 1.59
CA ARG A 52 -16.53 -37.72 1.99
C ARG A 52 -16.59 -36.63 0.92
N PRO A 53 -17.78 -36.19 0.46
CA PRO A 53 -17.91 -35.24 -0.64
C PRO A 53 -17.11 -33.95 -0.46
N HIS A 54 -17.03 -33.42 0.76
CA HIS A 54 -16.28 -32.21 1.05
C HIS A 54 -14.76 -32.41 0.94
N GLU A 55 -14.24 -33.51 1.51
CA GLU A 55 -12.81 -33.84 1.48
C GLU A 55 -12.35 -34.23 0.06
N VAL A 56 -13.21 -34.91 -0.71
CA VAL A 56 -12.99 -35.22 -2.13
C VAL A 56 -12.77 -33.95 -2.94
N ASN A 57 -13.63 -32.95 -2.76
CA ASN A 57 -13.50 -31.68 -3.47
C ASN A 57 -12.20 -30.93 -3.10
N ILE A 58 -11.78 -31.00 -1.84
CA ILE A 58 -10.50 -30.44 -1.39
C ILE A 58 -9.33 -31.21 -2.02
N ALA A 59 -9.39 -32.54 -2.04
CA ALA A 59 -8.37 -33.39 -2.65
C ALA A 59 -8.21 -33.09 -4.14
N TYR A 60 -9.31 -32.95 -4.88
CA TYR A 60 -9.28 -32.52 -6.29
C TYR A 60 -8.70 -31.12 -6.46
N ALA A 61 -9.07 -30.17 -5.60
CA ALA A 61 -8.54 -28.82 -5.66
C ALA A 61 -7.02 -28.79 -5.40
N GLN A 62 -6.54 -29.51 -4.38
CA GLN A 62 -5.11 -29.64 -4.10
C GLN A 62 -4.36 -30.31 -5.25
N SER A 63 -4.91 -31.38 -5.81
CA SER A 63 -4.35 -32.09 -6.96
C SER A 63 -4.16 -31.16 -8.16
N ALA A 64 -5.19 -30.40 -8.52
CA ALA A 64 -5.16 -29.47 -9.63
C ALA A 64 -4.16 -28.33 -9.41
N ASP A 65 -4.10 -27.74 -8.20
CA ASP A 65 -3.17 -26.64 -7.91
C ASP A 65 -1.71 -27.11 -7.79
N ILE A 66 -1.44 -28.34 -7.32
CA ILE A 66 -0.09 -28.92 -7.37
C ILE A 66 0.37 -29.09 -8.83
N VAL A 67 -0.48 -29.61 -9.71
CA VAL A 67 -0.16 -29.73 -11.15
C VAL A 67 0.03 -28.35 -11.78
N GLY A 68 -0.82 -27.38 -11.43
CA GLY A 68 -0.65 -25.99 -11.87
C GLY A 68 0.66 -25.37 -11.37
N PHE A 69 1.06 -25.67 -10.13
CA PHE A 69 2.33 -25.24 -9.55
C PHE A 69 3.52 -25.83 -10.31
N LEU A 70 3.48 -27.12 -10.66
CA LEU A 70 4.50 -27.78 -11.48
C LEU A 70 4.60 -27.21 -12.90
N ARG A 71 3.63 -26.42 -13.36
CA ARG A 71 3.57 -25.83 -14.71
C ARG A 71 3.61 -24.30 -14.70
N ARG A 72 3.87 -23.68 -13.55
CA ARG A 72 3.68 -22.24 -13.32
C ARG A 72 4.50 -21.33 -14.23
N SER A 73 5.74 -21.73 -14.57
CA SER A 73 6.61 -20.96 -15.46
C SER A 73 6.92 -21.73 -16.75
N ASN A 74 7.42 -21.03 -17.77
CA ASN A 74 7.85 -21.67 -19.03
C ASN A 74 8.95 -22.73 -18.82
N ASN A 75 9.82 -22.55 -17.82
CA ASN A 75 10.82 -23.56 -17.46
C ASN A 75 10.16 -24.77 -16.79
N ASP A 76 9.23 -24.52 -15.86
CA ASP A 76 8.51 -25.57 -15.15
C ASP A 76 7.63 -26.38 -16.11
N ALA A 77 7.01 -25.74 -17.10
CA ALA A 77 6.29 -26.43 -18.16
C ALA A 77 7.19 -27.41 -18.94
N ARG A 78 8.44 -27.05 -19.24
CA ARG A 78 9.39 -27.98 -19.88
C ARG A 78 9.79 -29.13 -18.96
N ARG A 79 10.04 -28.84 -17.67
CA ARG A 79 10.32 -29.87 -16.65
C ARG A 79 9.13 -30.84 -16.51
N PHE A 80 7.91 -30.32 -16.53
CA PHE A 80 6.69 -31.10 -16.47
C PHE A 80 6.58 -32.06 -17.66
N HIS A 81 6.81 -31.57 -18.89
CA HIS A 81 6.82 -32.44 -20.08
C HIS A 81 7.88 -33.54 -19.99
N ARG A 82 9.08 -33.24 -19.49
CA ARG A 82 10.12 -34.26 -19.26
C ARG A 82 9.67 -35.31 -18.24
N MET A 83 9.06 -34.88 -17.14
CA MET A 83 8.51 -35.79 -16.13
C MET A 83 7.44 -36.72 -16.71
N ILE A 84 6.48 -36.19 -17.48
CA ILE A 84 5.45 -37.00 -18.17
C ILE A 84 6.09 -37.98 -19.15
N TYR A 85 7.13 -37.57 -19.87
CA TYR A 85 7.86 -38.45 -20.78
C TYR A 85 8.56 -39.60 -20.06
N SER A 86 9.24 -39.32 -18.93
CA SER A 86 9.84 -40.35 -18.07
C SER A 86 8.80 -41.34 -17.53
N LEU A 87 7.66 -40.84 -17.05
CA LEU A 87 6.55 -41.68 -16.60
C LEU A 87 6.03 -42.60 -17.72
N ARG A 88 5.88 -42.06 -18.94
CA ARG A 88 5.48 -42.83 -20.12
C ARG A 88 6.49 -43.94 -20.48
N ASN A 89 7.78 -43.71 -20.22
CA ASN A 89 8.84 -44.69 -20.47
C ASN A 89 8.95 -45.74 -19.35
N GLY A 90 8.06 -45.70 -18.36
CA GLY A 90 8.03 -46.68 -17.27
C GLY A 90 8.89 -46.30 -16.07
N GLU A 91 9.40 -45.08 -15.97
CA GLU A 91 9.99 -44.61 -14.71
C GLU A 91 8.91 -44.47 -13.62
N THR A 92 9.29 -44.69 -12.36
CA THR A 92 8.40 -44.43 -11.23
C THR A 92 8.19 -42.93 -11.05
N PHE A 93 7.09 -42.55 -10.39
CA PHE A 93 6.81 -41.14 -10.11
C PHE A 93 7.93 -40.44 -9.33
N ASP A 94 8.51 -41.13 -8.35
CA ASP A 94 9.61 -40.58 -7.55
C ASP A 94 10.86 -40.29 -8.39
N THR A 95 11.24 -41.24 -9.24
CA THR A 95 12.39 -41.08 -10.13
C THR A 95 12.14 -39.97 -11.16
N ALA A 96 10.95 -39.95 -11.78
CA ALA A 96 10.60 -38.93 -12.76
C ALA A 96 10.57 -37.52 -12.15
N LEU A 97 10.02 -37.37 -10.94
CA LEU A 97 9.99 -36.10 -10.20
C LEU A 97 11.40 -35.63 -9.82
N ALA A 98 12.22 -36.56 -9.31
CA ALA A 98 13.60 -36.27 -8.92
C ALA A 98 14.43 -35.84 -10.14
N THR A 99 14.32 -36.55 -11.26
CA THR A 99 15.04 -36.21 -12.50
C THR A 99 14.61 -34.86 -13.09
N ALA A 100 13.31 -34.57 -13.09
CA ALA A 100 12.80 -33.35 -13.73
C ALA A 100 12.94 -32.08 -12.87
N TYR A 101 12.79 -32.19 -11.54
CA TYR A 101 12.73 -31.05 -10.62
C TYR A 101 13.82 -31.07 -9.53
N GLY A 102 14.50 -32.20 -9.31
CA GLY A 102 15.45 -32.37 -8.21
C GLY A 102 14.76 -32.52 -6.85
N TRP A 103 13.48 -32.89 -6.82
CA TRP A 103 12.66 -32.94 -5.60
C TRP A 103 12.17 -34.36 -5.30
N THR A 104 12.06 -34.67 -4.01
CA THR A 104 11.25 -35.80 -3.51
C THR A 104 9.79 -35.37 -3.39
N ARG A 105 8.85 -36.31 -3.16
CA ARG A 105 7.44 -35.97 -2.87
C ARG A 105 7.31 -35.01 -1.68
N ILE A 106 8.09 -35.23 -0.63
CA ILE A 106 8.13 -34.34 0.55
C ILE A 106 8.65 -32.96 0.15
N GLY A 107 9.69 -32.91 -0.69
CA GLY A 107 10.21 -31.66 -1.25
C GLY A 107 9.16 -30.90 -2.06
N LEU A 108 8.44 -31.59 -2.94
CA LEU A 108 7.34 -31.04 -3.73
C LEU A 108 6.26 -30.46 -2.81
N GLU A 109 5.77 -31.23 -1.83
CA GLU A 109 4.75 -30.77 -0.88
C GLU A 109 5.21 -29.51 -0.14
N ARG A 110 6.46 -29.48 0.33
CA ARG A 110 7.03 -28.31 1.03
C ARG A 110 7.06 -27.08 0.13
N GLN A 111 7.61 -27.19 -1.08
CA GLN A 111 7.74 -26.07 -2.02
C GLN A 111 6.35 -25.54 -2.44
N TRP A 112 5.41 -26.45 -2.69
CA TRP A 112 4.04 -26.11 -3.02
C TRP A 112 3.34 -25.38 -1.87
N ARG A 113 3.41 -25.90 -0.63
CA ARG A 113 2.83 -25.26 0.55
C ARG A 113 3.42 -23.89 0.82
N GLU A 114 4.73 -23.71 0.63
CA GLU A 114 5.37 -22.40 0.79
C GLU A 114 4.86 -21.40 -0.26
N SER A 115 4.65 -21.86 -1.50
CA SER A 115 4.06 -21.04 -2.56
C SER A 115 2.63 -20.58 -2.21
N LEU A 116 1.83 -21.45 -1.57
CA LEU A 116 0.48 -21.12 -1.09
C LEU A 116 0.51 -20.14 0.07
N ARG A 117 1.39 -20.35 1.04
CA ARG A 117 1.60 -19.43 2.18
C ARG A 117 1.95 -18.04 1.65
N THR A 118 2.84 -17.97 0.68
CA THR A 118 3.24 -16.71 0.05
C THR A 118 2.04 -16.05 -0.66
N ARG A 119 1.31 -16.80 -1.48
CA ARG A 119 0.14 -16.32 -2.25
C ARG A 119 -0.99 -15.81 -1.36
N TYR A 120 -1.31 -16.51 -0.27
CA TYR A 120 -2.50 -16.24 0.54
C TYR A 120 -2.26 -15.49 1.85
N ARG A 121 -1.05 -15.53 2.42
CA ARG A 121 -0.75 -14.88 3.71
C ARG A 121 0.22 -13.72 3.56
N ILE A 122 1.31 -13.91 2.83
CA ILE A 122 2.42 -12.94 2.83
C ILE A 122 2.18 -11.81 1.82
N LEU A 123 1.83 -12.13 0.56
CA LEU A 123 1.64 -11.12 -0.48
C LEU A 123 0.59 -10.06 -0.10
N PRO A 124 -0.62 -10.44 0.34
CA PRO A 124 -1.63 -9.46 0.75
C PRO A 124 -1.20 -8.66 1.98
N ALA A 125 -0.54 -9.27 2.96
CA ALA A 125 -0.09 -8.59 4.17
C ALA A 125 1.00 -7.55 3.89
N LEU A 126 1.96 -7.87 3.00
CA LEU A 126 3.00 -6.94 2.58
C LEU A 126 2.42 -5.76 1.78
N LEU A 127 1.46 -6.03 0.89
CA LEU A 127 0.76 -4.99 0.13
C LEU A 127 -0.10 -4.10 1.05
N ALA A 128 -0.81 -4.70 2.01
CA ALA A 128 -1.58 -3.93 3.01
C ALA A 128 -0.67 -3.01 3.83
N GLY A 129 0.50 -3.49 4.27
CA GLY A 129 1.48 -2.67 5.00
C GLY A 129 2.01 -1.49 4.17
N SER A 130 2.21 -1.66 2.87
CA SER A 130 2.70 -0.58 2.00
C SER A 130 1.62 0.44 1.62
N THR A 131 0.35 0.06 1.56
CA THR A 131 -0.75 0.98 1.23
C THR A 131 -0.91 2.13 2.22
N VAL A 132 -0.63 1.91 3.51
CA VAL A 132 -0.70 2.97 4.54
C VAL A 132 0.29 4.10 4.23
N TRP A 133 1.51 3.74 3.85
CA TRP A 133 2.56 4.71 3.48
C TRP A 133 2.23 5.44 2.18
N VAL A 134 1.65 4.74 1.19
CA VAL A 134 1.21 5.37 -0.06
C VAL A 134 0.10 6.39 0.21
N ILE A 135 -0.89 6.05 1.05
CA ILE A 135 -1.96 6.98 1.43
C ILE A 135 -1.38 8.18 2.18
N ALA A 136 -0.47 7.95 3.13
CA ALA A 136 0.20 9.03 3.86
C ALA A 136 0.96 9.98 2.91
N ALA A 137 1.70 9.43 1.94
CA ALA A 137 2.40 10.22 0.93
C ALA A 137 1.43 11.04 0.06
N ILE A 138 0.31 10.45 -0.38
CA ILE A 138 -0.74 11.17 -1.13
C ILE A 138 -1.34 12.29 -0.29
N LEU A 139 -1.64 12.06 0.99
CA LEU A 139 -2.16 13.08 1.90
C LEU A 139 -1.18 14.24 2.09
N VAL A 140 0.12 13.94 2.23
CA VAL A 140 1.17 14.97 2.32
C VAL A 140 1.25 15.80 1.04
N ILE A 141 1.25 15.15 -0.13
CA ILE A 141 1.24 15.84 -1.43
C ILE A 141 -0.02 16.71 -1.58
N PHE A 142 -1.19 16.18 -1.19
CA PHE A 142 -2.45 16.92 -1.26
C PHE A 142 -2.45 18.12 -0.31
N ALA A 143 -2.01 17.94 0.94
CA ALA A 143 -1.86 19.00 1.92
C ALA A 143 -0.87 20.08 1.43
N TYR A 144 0.25 19.67 0.84
CA TYR A 144 1.22 20.58 0.24
C TYR A 144 0.61 21.38 -0.92
N ARG A 145 -0.11 20.72 -1.84
CA ARG A 145 -0.82 21.40 -2.95
C ARG A 145 -1.88 22.36 -2.44
N ARG A 146 -2.67 21.96 -1.43
CA ARG A 146 -3.70 22.81 -0.80
C ARG A 146 -3.06 24.02 -0.12
N ARG A 147 -1.97 23.81 0.64
CA ARG A 147 -1.23 24.87 1.31
C ARG A 147 -0.61 25.85 0.31
N ARG A 148 -0.05 25.34 -0.79
CA ARG A 148 0.52 26.19 -1.84
C ARG A 148 -0.54 27.06 -2.51
N ARG A 149 -1.73 26.51 -2.80
CA ARG A 149 -2.88 27.29 -3.30
C ARG A 149 -3.33 28.38 -2.32
N TYR A 150 -3.35 28.07 -1.03
CA TYR A 150 -3.73 29.03 0.02
C TYR A 150 -2.72 30.19 0.14
N HIS A 151 -1.41 29.91 0.09
CA HIS A 151 -0.39 30.95 0.19
C HIS A 151 -0.41 31.92 -1.00
N HIS A 152 -0.66 31.45 -2.22
CA HIS A 152 -0.75 32.33 -3.39
C HIS A 152 -1.88 33.37 -3.31
N LEU A 153 -3.01 33.02 -2.68
CA LEU A 153 -4.14 33.94 -2.50
C LEU A 153 -3.84 35.06 -1.49
N LYS A 154 -3.05 34.76 -0.45
CA LYS A 154 -2.73 35.73 0.61
C LYS A 154 -1.75 36.82 0.13
N LEU A 155 -0.86 36.47 -0.79
CA LEU A 155 0.08 37.42 -1.43
C LEU A 155 -0.66 38.48 -2.28
N GLN A 156 -1.74 38.11 -2.96
CA GLN A 156 -2.54 39.06 -3.75
C GLN A 156 -3.31 40.04 -2.88
N GLN A 157 -3.81 39.59 -1.72
CA GLN A 157 -4.48 40.47 -0.76
C GLN A 157 -3.51 41.49 -0.13
N MET A 158 -2.25 41.12 0.05
CA MET A 158 -1.21 42.03 0.55
C MET A 158 -0.88 43.09 -0.51
N GLY A 159 -0.69 42.71 -1.78
CA GLY A 159 -0.45 43.66 -2.87
C GLY A 159 -1.59 44.67 -3.07
N TYR A 160 -2.85 44.22 -3.00
CA TYR A 160 -4.00 45.14 -3.13
C TYR A 160 -4.10 46.15 -1.98
N ARG A 161 -3.70 45.76 -0.76
CA ARG A 161 -3.64 46.69 0.38
C ARG A 161 -2.54 47.73 0.21
N GLU A 162 -1.36 47.30 -0.24
CA GLU A 162 -0.24 48.20 -0.51
C GLU A 162 -0.58 49.23 -1.61
N GLU A 163 -1.29 48.81 -2.66
CA GLU A 163 -1.77 49.72 -3.72
C GLU A 163 -2.78 50.75 -3.18
N LEU A 164 -3.72 50.33 -2.34
CA LEU A 164 -4.68 51.25 -1.72
C LEU A 164 -4.01 52.24 -0.78
N GLU A 165 -3.03 51.79 0.01
CA GLU A 165 -2.25 52.67 0.90
C GLU A 165 -1.40 53.66 0.09
N ALA A 166 -0.78 53.23 -1.01
CA ALA A 166 -0.05 54.11 -1.91
C ALA A 166 -0.97 55.16 -2.55
N ILE A 167 -2.15 54.76 -3.03
CA ILE A 167 -3.16 55.69 -3.56
C ILE A 167 -3.61 56.68 -2.50
N GLN A 168 -3.87 56.23 -1.26
CA GLN A 168 -4.23 57.11 -0.15
C GLN A 168 -3.13 58.11 0.22
N LEU A 169 -1.87 57.67 0.26
CA LEU A 169 -0.71 58.54 0.49
C LEU A 169 -0.56 59.59 -0.62
N THR A 170 -0.81 59.21 -1.87
CA THR A 170 -0.73 60.13 -3.03
C THR A 170 -1.91 61.11 -3.07
N THR A 171 -3.07 60.72 -2.56
CA THR A 171 -4.31 61.52 -2.58
C THR A 171 -4.50 62.35 -1.30
N ARG A 172 -3.71 62.11 -0.26
CA ARG A 172 -3.77 62.87 1.00
C ARG A 172 -3.33 64.33 0.72
N PRO A 173 -4.19 65.33 0.98
CA PRO A 173 -3.78 66.72 0.86
C PRO A 173 -2.62 67.00 1.83
N PRO A 174 -1.63 67.81 1.44
CA PRO A 174 -0.48 68.11 2.31
C PRO A 174 -0.99 68.63 3.66
N PRO A 175 -0.33 68.26 4.78
CA PRO A 175 -0.74 68.73 6.09
C PRO A 175 -0.83 70.25 6.05
N ALA A 176 -1.93 70.81 6.57
CA ALA A 176 -2.13 72.25 6.63
C ALA A 176 -0.87 72.90 7.23
N PRO A 177 -0.35 73.99 6.64
CA PRO A 177 0.82 74.66 7.19
C PRO A 177 0.53 74.97 8.66
N LEU A 178 1.49 74.65 9.53
CA LEU A 178 1.41 74.97 10.96
C LEU A 178 1.10 76.46 11.07
N SER A 179 -0.13 76.78 11.44
CA SER A 179 -0.54 78.15 11.72
C SER A 179 0.28 78.63 12.91
N SER A 180 1.10 79.66 12.69
CA SER A 180 1.84 80.34 13.75
C SER A 180 0.87 80.74 14.87
N PRO A 181 1.26 80.63 16.16
CA PRO A 181 0.41 81.07 17.25
C PRO A 181 0.05 82.55 17.06
N PRO A 182 -1.17 82.98 17.45
CA PRO A 182 -1.54 84.38 17.35
C PRO A 182 -0.64 85.20 18.30
N ASP A 183 -0.13 86.32 17.80
CA ASP A 183 0.61 87.31 18.59
C ASP A 183 -0.21 87.70 19.84
N ALA A 184 0.35 87.40 21.01
CA ALA A 184 -0.23 87.84 22.27
C ALA A 184 -0.04 89.37 22.41
N PRO A 185 -1.08 90.14 22.78
CA PRO A 185 -0.92 91.56 23.05
C PRO A 185 -0.04 91.75 24.28
N THR A 186 1.04 92.49 24.11
CA THR A 186 1.82 93.09 25.19
C THR A 186 0.96 94.13 25.89
N ASP A 187 0.43 93.81 27.07
CA ASP A 187 0.10 94.85 28.04
C ASP A 187 0.40 94.34 29.45
N GLY A 188 1.08 95.21 30.20
CA GLY A 188 1.73 94.88 31.45
C GLY A 188 0.75 94.81 32.62
N SER A 189 0.78 93.69 33.33
CA SER A 189 0.57 93.65 34.78
C SER A 189 1.00 92.27 35.28
N ILE A 190 2.18 92.19 35.88
CA ILE A 190 2.64 91.02 36.63
C ILE A 190 1.87 91.00 37.97
N PRO A 191 1.12 89.94 38.30
CA PRO A 191 0.59 89.80 39.65
C PRO A 191 1.71 89.34 40.58
N ILE A 192 2.12 90.21 41.48
CA ILE A 192 3.02 89.92 42.59
C ILE A 192 2.27 88.99 43.56
N VAL A 193 2.75 87.76 43.70
CA VAL A 193 2.29 86.81 44.71
C VAL A 193 3.34 86.77 45.81
N GLU A 194 2.98 87.36 46.95
CA GLU A 194 3.77 87.42 48.17
C GLU A 194 3.61 86.09 48.94
N HIS A 195 4.71 85.38 49.16
CA HIS A 195 4.73 84.15 49.96
C HIS A 195 5.94 84.21 50.91
N ASP A 196 5.67 84.35 52.21
CA ASP A 196 6.61 84.16 53.33
C ASP A 196 8.07 84.62 53.13
N GLY A 197 8.25 85.91 52.80
CA GLY A 197 9.43 86.67 53.25
C GLY A 197 10.79 86.41 52.60
N GLU A 198 10.93 85.52 51.61
CA GLU A 198 12.18 85.38 50.83
C GLU A 198 11.91 85.13 49.34
N SER A 199 12.41 86.05 48.50
CA SER A 199 12.38 85.97 47.04
C SER A 199 13.65 85.30 46.50
N HIS A 200 13.51 84.17 45.80
CA HIS A 200 14.59 83.57 45.01
C HIS A 200 14.20 83.45 43.53
N THR A 201 15.03 84.05 42.67
CA THR A 201 15.05 83.85 41.22
C THR A 201 15.86 82.60 40.87
N LEU A 202 15.26 81.66 40.14
CA LEU A 202 15.95 80.53 39.49
C LEU A 202 16.79 81.04 38.32
N HIS A 203 17.99 80.47 38.18
CA HIS A 203 18.78 80.49 36.97
C HIS A 203 18.77 79.11 36.32
#